data_AF-A0A6N6M5D9-F1
#
_entry.id   AF-A0A6N6M5D9-F1
#
_cell.length_a   1.000
_cell.length_b   1.000
_cell.length_c   1.000
_cell.angle_alpha   90.00
_cell.angle_beta   90.00
_cell.angle_gamma   90.00
#
_symmetry.space_group_name_H-M   'P 1'
#
loop_
_entity.id
_entity.type
_entity.pdbx_description
1 polymer ?
#
loop_
_entity_poly.entity_id
_entity_poly.type
_entity_poly.pdbx_seq_one_letter_code
_entity_poly.pdbx_strand_id
1 'polypeptide(L)'
;MLYERNYSKLTTKEQADYNKAKEILKNPKGVSATHIDEIHELLSEAGHHYDSLFPNNYIFFNYIKHKKVHKLFDEFRSLLNTKTTLERDIQRFIKEKEAYFIIESLFTFYDFGHHDAYLFYEFPFPPNYSVDYLLVGKNSGGYEFLFIELESPNQSITLKDGRLGESYRKGIKQIEDWDFWIDSNFSSLKNVFKKHKSPRKELPIEFFELDKTRIHYLVIAGKRKHYTPETYRLRRKGVNNISIKHYDNLIDSTEKYINEAFKNSIKSSIS
;
A
#
# COMPACT_ATOMS: atom_id res chain seq x y z
N MET A 1 -11.38 -9.39 -0.63
CA MET A 1 -10.68 -9.01 -1.88
C MET A 1 -10.59 -7.50 -1.88
N LEU A 2 -9.52 -6.92 -2.44
CA LEU A 2 -9.34 -5.46 -2.37
C LEU A 2 -10.32 -4.71 -3.27
N TYR A 3 -10.54 -5.25 -4.47
CA TYR A 3 -11.45 -4.72 -5.48
C TYR A 3 -12.69 -5.60 -5.61
N GLU A 4 -13.79 -5.02 -6.07
CA GLU A 4 -15.01 -5.78 -6.43
C GLU A 4 -14.73 -6.77 -7.57
N ARG A 5 -13.90 -6.38 -8.54
CA ARG A 5 -13.51 -7.22 -9.67
C ARG A 5 -12.53 -8.32 -9.25
N ASN A 6 -12.78 -9.55 -9.68
CA ASN A 6 -11.82 -10.65 -9.54
C ASN A 6 -10.83 -10.67 -10.71
N TYR A 7 -9.66 -10.07 -10.49
CA TYR A 7 -8.55 -10.01 -11.44
C TYR A 7 -7.75 -11.32 -11.57
N SER A 8 -8.10 -12.38 -10.82
CA SER A 8 -7.55 -13.71 -11.10
C SER A 8 -8.13 -14.33 -12.37
N LYS A 9 -9.11 -13.68 -13.00
CA LYS A 9 -9.78 -14.08 -14.23
C LYS A 9 -9.78 -12.92 -15.23
N LEU A 10 -9.55 -13.25 -16.50
CA LEU A 10 -9.70 -12.34 -17.63
C LEU A 10 -10.98 -12.67 -18.40
N THR A 11 -11.58 -11.67 -19.02
CA THR A 11 -12.61 -11.88 -20.05
C THR A 11 -11.96 -12.49 -21.31
N THR A 12 -12.77 -13.05 -22.22
CA THR A 12 -12.27 -13.63 -23.47
C THR A 12 -11.41 -12.65 -24.28
N LYS A 13 -11.83 -11.39 -24.35
CA LYS A 13 -11.08 -10.34 -25.04
C LYS A 13 -9.75 -10.06 -24.34
N GLU A 14 -9.78 -9.79 -23.03
CA GLU A 14 -8.56 -9.50 -22.27
C GLU A 14 -7.58 -10.68 -22.27
N GLN A 15 -8.09 -11.91 -22.30
CA GLN A 15 -7.25 -13.11 -22.41
C GLN A 15 -6.55 -13.18 -23.77
N ALA A 16 -7.24 -12.83 -24.86
CA ALA A 16 -6.65 -12.77 -26.19
C ALA A 16 -5.57 -11.67 -26.27
N ASP A 17 -5.87 -10.47 -25.77
CA ASP A 17 -4.93 -9.35 -25.75
C ASP A 17 -3.69 -9.67 -24.89
N TYR A 18 -3.90 -10.25 -23.71
CA TYR A 18 -2.84 -10.73 -22.82
C TYR A 18 -1.95 -11.78 -23.50
N ASN A 19 -2.55 -12.77 -24.16
CA ASN A 19 -1.78 -13.81 -24.86
C ASN A 19 -0.95 -13.21 -25.98
N LYS A 20 -1.52 -12.29 -26.78
CA LYS A 20 -0.79 -11.60 -27.85
C LYS A 20 0.41 -10.82 -27.28
N ALA A 21 0.21 -10.07 -26.19
CA ALA A 21 1.30 -9.36 -25.52
C ALA A 21 2.40 -10.31 -25.02
N LYS A 22 2.04 -11.46 -24.45
CA LYS A 22 2.99 -12.48 -23.97
C LYS A 22 3.77 -13.14 -25.12
N GLU A 23 3.17 -13.32 -26.29
CA GLU A 23 3.89 -13.83 -27.46
C GLU A 23 4.92 -12.83 -27.99
N ILE A 24 4.59 -11.54 -28.01
CA ILE A 24 5.55 -10.48 -28.39
C ILE A 24 6.76 -10.47 -27.44
N LEU A 25 6.52 -10.62 -26.13
CA LEU A 25 7.58 -10.68 -25.12
C LEU A 25 8.51 -11.89 -25.26
N LYS A 26 8.07 -12.98 -25.91
CA LYS A 26 8.89 -14.17 -26.17
C LYS A 26 9.78 -14.04 -27.41
N ASN A 27 9.78 -12.89 -28.10
CA ASN A 27 10.55 -12.72 -29.32
C ASN A 27 12.04 -13.02 -29.09
N PRO A 28 12.61 -14.06 -29.73
CA PRO A 28 13.99 -14.49 -29.48
C PRO A 28 15.03 -13.47 -29.96
N LYS A 29 14.64 -12.52 -30.82
CA LYS A 29 15.49 -11.42 -31.28
C LYS A 29 15.48 -10.21 -30.34
N GLY A 30 14.79 -10.32 -29.20
CA GLY A 30 14.55 -9.23 -28.28
C GLY A 30 13.32 -8.40 -28.64
N VAL A 31 12.96 -7.49 -27.74
CA VAL A 31 11.78 -6.62 -27.85
C VAL A 31 12.27 -5.21 -28.20
N SER A 32 11.88 -4.69 -29.36
CA SER A 32 12.18 -3.30 -29.76
C SER A 32 11.21 -2.31 -29.11
N ALA A 33 11.53 -1.01 -29.18
CA ALA A 33 10.64 0.05 -28.67
C ALA A 33 9.20 -0.05 -29.22
N THR A 34 9.04 -0.29 -30.53
CA THR A 34 7.72 -0.46 -31.16
C THR A 34 6.94 -1.66 -30.60
N HIS A 35 7.63 -2.75 -30.23
CA HIS A 35 6.98 -3.90 -29.59
C HIS A 35 6.55 -3.55 -28.16
N ILE A 36 7.32 -2.71 -27.45
CA ILE A 36 6.97 -2.23 -26.11
C ILE A 36 5.67 -1.41 -26.17
N ASP A 37 5.54 -0.51 -27.16
CA ASP A 37 4.32 0.28 -27.37
C ASP A 37 3.11 -0.64 -27.64
N GLU A 38 3.27 -1.62 -28.54
CA GLU A 38 2.19 -2.59 -28.83
C GLU A 38 1.81 -3.40 -27.58
N ILE A 39 2.78 -3.83 -26.76
CA ILE A 39 2.51 -4.50 -25.48
C ILE A 39 1.74 -3.58 -24.54
N HIS A 40 2.09 -2.30 -24.45
CA HIS A 40 1.39 -1.34 -23.60
C HIS A 40 -0.05 -1.10 -24.05
N GLU A 41 -0.32 -1.12 -25.35
CA GLU A 41 -1.68 -1.00 -25.88
C GLU A 41 -2.52 -2.27 -25.60
N LEU A 42 -1.90 -3.45 -25.67
CA LEU A 42 -2.57 -4.74 -25.47
C LEU A 42 -2.80 -5.06 -23.98
N LEU A 43 -1.85 -4.73 -23.11
CA LEU A 43 -1.91 -5.12 -21.71
C LEU A 43 -2.79 -4.14 -20.91
N SER A 44 -4.06 -4.49 -20.78
CA SER A 44 -5.00 -3.76 -19.93
C SER A 44 -4.58 -3.80 -18.46
N GLU A 45 -5.17 -2.92 -17.64
CA GLU A 45 -5.08 -3.00 -16.17
C GLU A 45 -5.36 -4.43 -15.69
N ALA A 46 -6.41 -5.06 -16.23
CA ALA A 46 -6.75 -6.42 -15.88
C ALA A 46 -5.63 -7.42 -16.21
N GLY A 47 -4.94 -7.24 -17.34
CA GLY A 47 -3.77 -8.02 -17.72
C GLY A 47 -2.61 -7.85 -16.74
N HIS A 48 -2.31 -6.63 -16.31
CA HIS A 48 -1.27 -6.35 -15.30
C HIS A 48 -1.59 -7.02 -13.96
N HIS A 49 -2.82 -6.85 -13.46
CA HIS A 49 -3.25 -7.52 -12.23
C HIS A 49 -3.17 -9.04 -12.37
N TYR A 50 -3.68 -9.58 -13.48
CA TYR A 50 -3.68 -11.02 -13.73
C TYR A 50 -2.27 -11.62 -13.74
N ASP A 51 -1.28 -10.90 -14.26
CA ASP A 51 0.11 -11.37 -14.27
C ASP A 51 0.83 -11.18 -12.93
N SER A 52 0.25 -10.47 -11.97
CA SER A 52 0.91 -10.21 -10.68
C SER A 52 0.92 -11.42 -9.73
N LEU A 53 1.68 -11.33 -8.63
CA LEU A 53 1.75 -12.37 -7.61
C LEU A 53 0.41 -12.50 -6.84
N PHE A 54 -0.25 -11.38 -6.58
CA PHE A 54 -1.55 -11.31 -5.90
C PHE A 54 -2.55 -10.47 -6.72
N PRO A 55 -3.25 -11.06 -7.70
CA PRO A 55 -4.06 -10.30 -8.66
C PRO A 55 -5.11 -9.38 -8.05
N ASN A 56 -5.74 -9.81 -6.96
CA ASN A 56 -6.80 -9.08 -6.28
C ASN A 56 -6.30 -8.12 -5.19
N ASN A 57 -4.98 -7.90 -5.13
CA ASN A 57 -4.29 -7.05 -4.16
C ASN A 57 -3.20 -6.19 -4.83
N TYR A 58 -3.01 -6.33 -6.15
CA TYR A 58 -1.99 -5.62 -6.90
C TYR A 58 -2.30 -4.13 -7.02
N ILE A 59 -1.27 -3.32 -6.88
CA ILE A 59 -1.29 -1.86 -6.99
C ILE A 59 -0.87 -1.52 -8.42
N PHE A 60 -1.84 -1.15 -9.26
CA PHE A 60 -1.56 -0.72 -10.62
C PHE A 60 -1.44 0.81 -10.71
N PHE A 61 -0.22 1.34 -10.62
CA PHE A 61 0.14 2.77 -10.57
C PHE A 61 -0.31 3.69 -11.75
N ASN A 62 -1.47 3.45 -12.37
CA ASN A 62 -2.03 4.14 -13.53
C ASN A 62 -3.46 4.69 -13.28
N TYR A 63 -3.95 4.70 -12.03
CA TYR A 63 -5.31 5.18 -11.66
C TYR A 63 -5.57 6.67 -11.98
N ILE A 64 -4.54 7.38 -12.42
CA ILE A 64 -4.55 8.84 -12.57
C ILE A 64 -5.31 9.31 -13.82
N LYS A 65 -5.78 8.37 -14.65
CA LYS A 65 -6.77 8.66 -15.69
C LYS A 65 -8.16 8.94 -15.14
N HIS A 66 -8.41 8.76 -13.84
CA HIS A 66 -9.72 8.97 -13.25
C HIS A 66 -9.85 10.36 -12.60
N LYS A 67 -10.70 11.22 -13.18
CA LYS A 67 -11.21 12.46 -12.55
C LYS A 67 -11.72 12.26 -11.11
N LYS A 68 -12.04 11.02 -10.75
CA LYS A 68 -12.47 10.59 -9.40
C LYS A 68 -11.37 10.75 -8.34
N VAL A 69 -10.07 10.60 -8.67
CA VAL A 69 -8.97 10.60 -7.68
C VAL A 69 -8.87 11.93 -6.95
N HIS A 70 -8.84 13.06 -7.65
CA HIS A 70 -8.81 14.38 -7.02
C HIS A 70 -10.05 14.62 -6.15
N LYS A 71 -11.24 14.28 -6.65
CA LYS A 71 -12.48 14.41 -5.90
C LYS A 71 -12.44 13.59 -4.60
N LEU A 72 -12.02 12.33 -4.67
CA LEU A 72 -11.87 11.47 -3.48
C LEU A 72 -10.81 12.02 -2.51
N PHE A 73 -9.74 12.60 -3.03
CA PHE A 73 -8.71 13.19 -2.20
C PHE A 73 -9.19 14.45 -1.46
N ASP A 74 -9.98 15.30 -2.12
CA ASP A 74 -10.62 16.47 -1.51
C ASP A 74 -11.68 16.05 -0.48
N GLU A 75 -12.47 15.01 -0.76
CA GLU A 75 -13.39 14.40 0.19
C GLU A 75 -12.64 13.86 1.42
N PHE A 76 -11.50 13.19 1.22
CA PHE A 76 -10.65 12.69 2.29
C PHE A 76 -10.07 13.82 3.16
N ARG A 77 -9.56 14.89 2.54
CA ARG A 77 -9.11 16.10 3.26
C ARG A 77 -10.23 16.71 4.10
N SER A 78 -11.44 16.78 3.53
CA SER A 78 -12.63 17.29 4.23
C SER A 78 -13.03 16.40 5.41
N LEU A 79 -12.98 15.07 5.23
CA LEU A 79 -13.19 14.10 6.29
C LEU A 79 -12.18 14.30 7.42
N LEU A 80 -10.90 14.44 7.10
CA LEU A 80 -9.87 14.67 8.11
C LEU A 80 -10.06 16.01 8.83
N ASN A 81 -10.53 17.06 8.17
CA ASN A 81 -10.77 18.36 8.81
C ASN A 81 -11.93 18.36 9.82
N THR A 82 -12.83 17.38 9.75
CA THR A 82 -13.92 17.23 10.70
C THR A 82 -13.39 16.82 12.08
N LYS A 83 -13.77 17.56 13.14
CA LYS A 83 -13.26 17.36 14.51
C LYS A 83 -13.73 16.05 15.16
N THR A 84 -14.89 15.55 14.73
CA THR A 84 -15.51 14.33 15.25
C THR A 84 -15.10 13.07 14.49
N THR A 85 -14.26 13.19 13.45
CA THR A 85 -13.76 12.04 12.69
C THR A 85 -13.01 11.08 13.58
N LEU A 86 -13.42 9.82 13.54
CA LEU A 86 -12.80 8.70 14.22
C LEU A 86 -11.99 7.85 13.24
N GLU A 87 -11.14 6.97 13.77
CA GLU A 87 -10.35 5.99 13.01
C GLU A 87 -11.22 5.15 12.05
N ARG A 88 -12.32 4.59 12.55
CA ARG A 88 -13.29 3.82 11.74
C ARG A 88 -13.87 4.59 10.56
N ASP A 89 -13.98 5.92 10.65
CA ASP A 89 -14.54 6.72 9.57
C ASP A 89 -13.54 6.83 8.41
N ILE A 90 -12.24 6.88 8.74
CA ILE A 90 -11.12 6.87 7.78
C ILE A 90 -11.03 5.50 7.10
N GLN A 91 -11.02 4.42 7.87
CA GLN A 91 -10.98 3.06 7.34
C GLN A 91 -12.18 2.79 6.42
N ARG A 92 -13.40 3.16 6.87
CA ARG A 92 -14.63 3.04 6.07
C ARG A 92 -14.55 3.85 4.77
N PHE A 93 -14.08 5.10 4.84
CA PHE A 93 -13.93 5.93 3.65
C PHE A 93 -13.01 5.28 2.61
N ILE A 94 -11.82 4.82 3.03
CA ILE A 94 -10.84 4.22 2.12
C ILE A 94 -11.41 2.96 1.48
N LYS A 95 -12.01 2.07 2.28
CA LYS A 95 -12.60 0.81 1.80
C LYS A 95 -13.78 1.03 0.85
N GLU A 96 -14.82 1.73 1.29
CA GLU A 96 -16.08 1.85 0.55
C GLU A 96 -15.95 2.70 -0.72
N LYS A 97 -15.00 3.65 -0.75
CA LYS A 97 -14.74 4.46 -1.94
C LYS A 97 -13.66 3.87 -2.85
N GLU A 98 -13.04 2.77 -2.44
CA GLU A 98 -11.83 2.20 -3.04
C GLU A 98 -10.72 3.26 -3.17
N ALA A 99 -10.58 4.15 -2.18
CA ALA A 99 -9.59 5.22 -2.16
C ALA A 99 -8.20 4.72 -1.71
N TYR A 100 -7.81 3.54 -2.15
CA TYR A 100 -6.60 2.84 -1.72
C TYR A 100 -5.31 3.58 -2.10
N PHE A 101 -5.35 4.41 -3.15
CA PHE A 101 -4.27 5.32 -3.54
C PHE A 101 -3.74 6.19 -2.39
N ILE A 102 -4.57 6.46 -1.37
CA ILE A 102 -4.17 7.17 -0.15
C ILE A 102 -3.12 6.34 0.61
N ILE A 103 -3.39 5.07 0.88
CA ILE A 103 -2.47 4.16 1.57
C ILE A 103 -1.29 3.82 0.68
N GLU A 104 -1.49 3.56 -0.60
CA GLU A 104 -0.42 3.30 -1.56
C GLU A 104 0.62 4.42 -1.59
N SER A 105 0.21 5.68 -1.40
CA SER A 105 1.11 6.83 -1.36
C SER A 105 2.20 6.72 -0.28
N LEU A 106 2.02 5.86 0.72
CA LEU A 106 3.02 5.60 1.74
C LEU A 106 4.32 5.01 1.18
N PHE A 107 4.29 4.33 0.02
CA PHE A 107 5.51 3.90 -0.66
C PHE A 107 6.46 5.06 -0.96
N THR A 108 5.98 6.30 -1.05
CA THR A 108 6.85 7.48 -1.25
C THR A 108 7.81 7.76 -0.08
N PHE A 109 7.62 7.10 1.07
CA PHE A 109 8.51 7.16 2.22
C PHE A 109 9.57 6.04 2.26
N TYR A 110 9.49 5.08 1.33
CA TYR A 110 10.33 3.88 1.32
C TYR A 110 10.99 3.70 -0.04
N ASP A 111 12.01 2.85 -0.10
CA ASP A 111 12.80 2.53 -1.30
C ASP A 111 12.41 1.19 -1.94
N PHE A 112 11.28 0.60 -1.52
CA PHE A 112 10.68 -0.60 -2.11
C PHE A 112 9.31 -0.33 -2.73
N GLY A 113 8.81 -1.27 -3.54
CA GLY A 113 7.50 -1.18 -4.22
C GLY A 113 7.56 -0.69 -5.68
N HIS A 114 8.76 -0.41 -6.21
CA HIS A 114 8.93 0.08 -7.58
C HIS A 114 9.05 -1.02 -8.64
N HIS A 115 9.23 -2.30 -8.25
CA HIS A 115 9.20 -3.45 -9.17
C HIS A 115 7.85 -4.19 -9.16
N ASP A 116 7.23 -4.30 -7.99
CA ASP A 116 5.89 -4.85 -7.76
C ASP A 116 5.37 -4.25 -6.47
N ALA A 117 4.07 -3.99 -6.37
CA ALA A 117 3.45 -3.50 -5.15
C ALA A 117 2.07 -4.11 -4.93
N TYR A 118 1.74 -4.36 -3.67
CA TYR A 118 0.48 -4.94 -3.24
C TYR A 118 -0.03 -4.28 -1.97
N LEU A 119 -1.35 -4.18 -1.85
CA LEU A 119 -2.04 -3.72 -0.65
C LEU A 119 -2.99 -4.80 -0.14
N PHE A 120 -2.93 -5.04 1.16
CA PHE A 120 -3.89 -5.87 1.89
C PHE A 120 -4.57 -5.01 2.95
N TYR A 121 -5.88 -5.09 3.01
CA TYR A 121 -6.71 -4.43 4.01
C TYR A 121 -7.20 -5.46 5.02
N GLU A 122 -7.20 -5.12 6.32
CA GLU A 122 -7.52 -6.04 7.43
C GLU A 122 -6.73 -7.36 7.30
N PHE A 123 -5.40 -7.23 7.18
CA PHE A 123 -4.52 -8.39 6.97
C PHE A 123 -4.46 -9.24 8.25
N PRO A 124 -4.88 -10.50 8.22
CA PRO A 124 -5.04 -11.29 9.42
C PRO A 124 -3.69 -11.83 9.91
N PHE A 125 -3.48 -11.72 11.22
CA PHE A 125 -2.44 -12.38 12.01
C PHE A 125 -3.13 -13.40 12.92
N PRO A 126 -3.39 -14.62 12.42
CA PRO A 126 -4.27 -15.55 13.10
C PRO A 126 -3.67 -16.06 14.43
N PRO A 127 -4.50 -16.34 15.44
CA PRO A 127 -5.95 -16.16 15.46
C PRO A 127 -6.40 -14.79 15.99
N ASN A 128 -5.50 -13.94 16.50
CA ASN A 128 -5.86 -12.90 17.48
C ASN A 128 -5.74 -11.47 16.97
N TYR A 129 -5.02 -11.23 15.87
CA TYR A 129 -4.73 -9.87 15.42
C TYR A 129 -5.17 -9.65 13.98
N SER A 130 -5.49 -8.40 13.66
CA SER A 130 -5.78 -7.92 12.32
C SER A 130 -5.02 -6.61 12.14
N VAL A 131 -4.16 -6.57 11.13
CA VAL A 131 -3.42 -5.37 10.74
C VAL A 131 -4.33 -4.53 9.85
N ASP A 132 -4.47 -3.23 10.14
CA ASP A 132 -5.30 -2.33 9.33
C ASP A 132 -4.94 -2.38 7.84
N TYR A 133 -3.65 -2.18 7.54
CA TYR A 133 -3.12 -2.33 6.19
C TYR A 133 -1.73 -2.97 6.19
N LEU A 134 -1.50 -3.84 5.21
CA LEU A 134 -0.18 -4.33 4.85
C LEU A 134 0.14 -3.89 3.42
N LEU A 135 1.23 -3.14 3.27
CA LEU A 135 1.86 -2.90 1.98
C LEU A 135 3.00 -3.90 1.77
N VAL A 136 3.00 -4.56 0.62
CA VAL A 136 4.10 -5.45 0.21
C VAL A 136 4.69 -4.89 -1.06
N GLY A 137 5.98 -4.55 -1.04
CA GLY A 137 6.65 -4.00 -2.20
C GLY A 137 7.93 -4.74 -2.53
N LYS A 138 8.28 -4.74 -3.81
CA LYS A 138 9.49 -5.35 -4.33
C LYS A 138 10.49 -4.29 -4.80
N ASN A 139 11.75 -4.52 -4.52
CA ASN A 139 12.90 -3.83 -5.11
C ASN A 139 13.88 -4.85 -5.70
N SER A 140 15.11 -4.44 -5.99
CA SER A 140 16.17 -5.34 -6.45
C SER A 140 16.60 -6.37 -5.38
N GLY A 141 16.39 -6.06 -4.09
CA GLY A 141 16.72 -6.92 -2.95
C GLY A 141 15.64 -7.93 -2.56
N GLY A 142 14.48 -7.94 -3.24
CA GLY A 142 13.38 -8.86 -2.98
C GLY A 142 12.14 -8.15 -2.46
N TYR A 143 11.29 -8.90 -1.75
CA TYR A 143 10.07 -8.36 -1.14
C TYR A 143 10.31 -7.82 0.27
N GLU A 144 9.62 -6.74 0.60
CA GLU A 144 9.58 -6.09 1.90
C GLU A 144 8.13 -5.79 2.30
N PHE A 145 7.91 -5.69 3.61
CA PHE A 145 6.59 -5.67 4.24
C PHE A 145 6.45 -4.46 5.15
N LEU A 146 5.43 -3.64 4.94
CA LEU A 146 5.09 -2.51 5.78
C LEU A 146 3.72 -2.74 6.43
N PHE A 147 3.74 -3.02 7.73
CA PHE A 147 2.56 -3.14 8.56
C PHE A 147 2.16 -1.76 9.11
N ILE A 148 0.91 -1.39 8.89
CA ILE A 148 0.40 -0.04 9.15
C ILE A 148 -0.75 -0.14 10.13
N GLU A 149 -0.69 0.68 11.18
CA GLU A 149 -1.77 0.90 12.13
C GLU A 149 -2.28 2.34 12.00
N LEU A 150 -3.59 2.50 11.82
CA LEU A 150 -4.23 3.81 11.85
C LEU A 150 -4.85 4.03 13.23
N GLU A 151 -4.66 5.23 13.76
CA GLU A 151 -5.23 5.64 15.04
C GLU A 151 -5.95 6.98 14.87
N SER A 152 -6.72 7.40 15.87
CA SER A 152 -7.56 8.60 15.78
C SER A 152 -6.83 9.85 15.20
N PRO A 153 -7.46 10.62 14.29
CA PRO A 153 -6.88 11.87 13.79
C PRO A 153 -6.97 13.02 14.80
N ASN A 154 -7.78 12.90 15.86
CA ASN A 154 -8.15 14.01 16.73
C ASN A 154 -7.98 13.74 18.25
N GLN A 155 -8.03 12.48 18.71
CA GLN A 155 -8.13 12.17 20.14
C GLN A 155 -6.76 11.91 20.77
N SER A 156 -6.50 12.49 21.95
CA SER A 156 -5.36 12.13 22.82
C SER A 156 -4.02 11.92 22.10
N ILE A 157 -3.61 12.86 21.24
CA ILE A 157 -2.46 12.69 20.32
C ILE A 157 -1.12 12.99 21.00
N THR A 158 -1.01 14.12 21.68
CA THR A 158 0.23 14.56 22.35
C THR A 158 -0.14 15.09 23.73
N LEU A 159 0.64 14.71 24.75
CA LEU A 159 0.47 15.20 26.11
C LEU A 159 0.99 16.63 26.24
N LYS A 160 0.60 17.34 27.31
CA LYS A 160 1.03 18.73 27.56
C LYS A 160 2.55 18.90 27.65
N ASP A 161 3.28 17.83 27.98
CA ASP A 161 4.73 17.80 28.09
C ASP A 161 5.45 17.34 26.79
N GLY A 162 4.72 17.22 25.67
CA GLY A 162 5.27 16.85 24.36
C GLY A 162 5.45 15.35 24.14
N ARG A 163 5.16 14.50 25.14
CA ARG A 163 5.17 13.04 25.00
C ARG A 163 3.99 12.55 24.14
N LEU A 164 4.15 11.35 23.58
CA LEU A 164 3.10 10.67 22.83
C LEU A 164 1.86 10.44 23.72
N GLY A 165 0.72 10.86 23.21
CA GLY A 165 -0.57 10.65 23.84
C GLY A 165 -1.05 9.19 23.70
N GLU A 166 -2.29 8.96 24.12
CA GLU A 166 -2.91 7.63 24.14
C GLU A 166 -3.01 6.98 22.76
N SER A 167 -3.43 7.72 21.71
CA SER A 167 -3.57 7.13 20.37
C SER A 167 -2.26 6.58 19.83
N TYR A 168 -1.16 7.31 19.95
CA TYR A 168 0.14 6.78 19.55
C TYR A 168 0.60 5.61 20.43
N ARG A 169 0.41 5.68 21.76
CA ARG A 169 0.81 4.60 22.65
C ARG A 169 0.03 3.32 22.39
N LYS A 170 -1.27 3.42 22.09
CA LYS A 170 -2.12 2.29 21.69
C LYS A 170 -1.62 1.67 20.39
N GLY A 171 -1.44 2.48 19.34
CA GLY A 171 -0.96 1.97 18.05
C GLY A 171 0.44 1.35 18.14
N ILE A 172 1.35 1.97 18.90
CA ILE A 172 2.69 1.40 19.18
C ILE A 172 2.56 0.04 19.88
N LYS A 173 1.71 -0.06 20.89
CA LYS A 173 1.52 -1.31 21.62
C LYS A 173 0.95 -2.41 20.72
N GLN A 174 -0.02 -2.10 19.85
CA GLN A 174 -0.55 -3.06 18.88
C GLN A 174 0.55 -3.57 17.95
N ILE A 175 1.38 -2.68 17.42
CA ILE A 175 2.52 -3.06 16.58
C ILE A 175 3.56 -3.90 17.34
N GLU A 176 3.86 -3.58 18.60
CA GLU A 176 4.75 -4.41 19.43
C GLU A 176 4.19 -5.83 19.63
N ASP A 177 2.88 -5.96 19.80
CA ASP A 177 2.22 -7.27 19.89
C ASP A 177 2.28 -8.03 18.55
N TRP A 178 2.16 -7.32 17.43
CA TRP A 178 2.34 -7.88 16.08
C TRP A 178 3.78 -8.32 15.83
N ASP A 179 4.76 -7.52 16.24
CA ASP A 179 6.20 -7.80 16.12
C ASP A 179 6.58 -9.07 16.88
N PHE A 180 6.12 -9.18 18.13
CA PHE A 180 6.27 -10.39 18.94
C PHE A 180 5.57 -11.60 18.31
N TRP A 181 4.36 -11.41 17.76
CA TRP A 181 3.65 -12.49 17.06
C TRP A 181 4.44 -12.96 15.84
N ILE A 182 5.00 -12.04 15.04
CA ILE A 182 5.81 -12.35 13.85
C ILE A 182 7.01 -13.23 14.21
N ASP A 183 7.73 -12.93 15.30
CA ASP A 183 8.93 -13.67 15.71
C ASP A 183 8.69 -15.17 15.83
N SER A 184 7.51 -15.57 16.29
CA SER A 184 7.17 -16.98 16.52
C SER A 184 6.28 -17.60 15.42
N ASN A 185 5.60 -16.77 14.61
CA ASN A 185 4.51 -17.25 13.75
C ASN A 185 4.65 -16.83 12.28
N PHE A 186 5.70 -16.12 11.87
CA PHE A 186 5.82 -15.60 10.50
C PHE A 186 5.61 -16.66 9.40
N SER A 187 6.18 -17.86 9.57
CA SER A 187 6.05 -18.95 8.59
C SER A 187 4.59 -19.37 8.35
N SER A 188 3.70 -19.15 9.33
CA SER A 188 2.27 -19.40 9.20
C SER A 188 1.57 -18.41 8.23
N LEU A 189 2.12 -17.22 8.03
CA LEU A 189 1.59 -16.21 7.08
C LEU A 189 1.60 -16.72 5.64
N LYS A 190 2.47 -17.68 5.29
CA LYS A 190 2.44 -18.38 4.00
C LYS A 190 1.03 -18.87 3.66
N ASN A 191 0.29 -19.36 4.66
CA ASN A 191 -1.08 -19.86 4.46
C ASN A 191 -2.08 -18.72 4.24
N VAL A 192 -1.85 -17.54 4.83
CA VAL A 192 -2.63 -16.34 4.55
C VAL A 192 -2.36 -15.89 3.11
N PHE A 193 -1.11 -15.68 2.72
CA PHE A 193 -0.74 -15.24 1.37
C PHE A 193 -1.19 -16.20 0.29
N LYS A 194 -1.12 -17.53 0.51
CA LYS A 194 -1.61 -18.54 -0.43
C LYS A 194 -3.08 -18.37 -0.82
N LYS A 195 -3.93 -17.80 0.05
CA LYS A 195 -5.35 -17.53 -0.27
C LYS A 195 -5.52 -16.41 -1.30
N HIS A 196 -4.54 -15.52 -1.41
CA HIS A 196 -4.54 -14.38 -2.33
C HIS A 196 -3.66 -14.61 -3.58
N LYS A 197 -2.73 -15.57 -3.49
CA LYS A 197 -1.72 -15.86 -4.52
C LYS A 197 -2.36 -16.28 -5.83
N SER A 198 -1.79 -15.81 -6.92
CA SER A 198 -2.06 -16.35 -8.25
C SER A 198 -1.75 -17.85 -8.30
N PRO A 199 -2.63 -18.69 -8.89
CA PRO A 199 -2.32 -20.10 -9.12
C PRO A 199 -1.15 -20.30 -10.09
N ARG A 200 -0.74 -19.24 -10.82
CA ARG A 200 0.32 -19.27 -11.84
C ARG A 200 1.72 -18.94 -11.32
N LYS A 201 1.86 -18.47 -10.07
CA LYS A 201 3.13 -17.99 -9.52
C LYS A 201 3.42 -18.59 -8.16
N GLU A 202 4.66 -19.00 -7.90
CA GLU A 202 5.05 -19.42 -6.56
C GLU A 202 5.40 -18.24 -5.66
N LEU A 203 5.20 -18.40 -4.35
CA LEU A 203 5.68 -17.41 -3.39
C LEU A 203 7.20 -17.54 -3.28
N PRO A 204 7.95 -16.44 -3.36
CA PRO A 204 9.38 -16.46 -3.10
C PRO A 204 9.67 -16.55 -1.59
N ILE A 205 10.94 -16.75 -1.27
CA ILE A 205 11.45 -17.13 0.07
C ILE A 205 11.02 -16.15 1.17
N GLU A 206 10.93 -14.86 0.84
CA GLU A 206 10.62 -13.77 1.77
C GLU A 206 9.20 -13.87 2.37
N PHE A 207 8.31 -14.66 1.77
CA PHE A 207 6.95 -14.86 2.30
C PHE A 207 6.83 -16.02 3.29
N PHE A 208 7.92 -16.73 3.59
CA PHE A 208 7.89 -17.86 4.52
C PHE A 208 9.14 -18.00 5.39
N GLU A 209 10.25 -17.34 5.06
CA GLU A 209 11.40 -17.16 5.95
C GLU A 209 11.40 -15.75 6.54
N LEU A 210 11.46 -15.68 7.87
CA LEU A 210 11.48 -14.41 8.57
C LEU A 210 12.85 -13.76 8.45
N ASP A 211 12.88 -12.59 7.83
CA ASP A 211 14.01 -11.67 7.86
C ASP A 211 13.50 -10.32 8.37
N LYS A 212 13.84 -10.01 9.63
CA LYS A 212 13.37 -8.78 10.31
C LYS A 212 13.84 -7.50 9.61
N THR A 213 14.89 -7.56 8.79
CA THR A 213 15.37 -6.39 8.05
C THR A 213 14.43 -5.97 6.92
N ARG A 214 13.50 -6.85 6.52
CA ARG A 214 12.46 -6.61 5.51
C ARG A 214 11.12 -6.17 6.10
N ILE A 215 11.04 -6.05 7.42
CA ILE A 215 9.81 -5.77 8.15
C ILE A 215 9.85 -4.32 8.66
N HIS A 216 8.84 -3.56 8.24
CA HIS A 216 8.68 -2.16 8.57
C HIS A 216 7.34 -1.95 9.27
N TYR A 217 7.34 -0.99 10.19
CA TYR A 217 6.17 -0.65 10.99
C TYR A 217 5.86 0.83 10.94
N LEU A 218 4.57 1.16 10.84
CA LEU A 218 4.10 2.55 10.77
C LEU A 218 2.82 2.75 11.57
N VAL A 219 2.84 3.69 12.52
CA VAL A 219 1.62 4.24 13.15
C VAL A 219 1.30 5.60 12.55
N ILE A 220 0.06 5.78 12.12
CA ILE A 220 -0.47 7.08 11.68
C ILE A 220 -1.52 7.55 12.67
N ALA A 221 -1.25 8.65 13.37
CA ALA A 221 -2.21 9.24 14.31
C ALA A 221 -2.15 10.76 14.30
N GLY A 222 -3.28 11.42 14.57
CA GLY A 222 -3.28 12.86 14.77
C GLY A 222 -2.93 13.68 13.54
N LYS A 223 -2.63 14.96 13.76
CA LYS A 223 -2.40 15.97 12.73
C LYS A 223 -1.14 16.77 13.05
N ARG A 224 -0.61 17.48 12.06
CA ARG A 224 0.58 18.34 12.16
C ARG A 224 0.49 19.30 13.33
N LYS A 225 -0.70 19.89 13.56
CA LYS A 225 -0.96 20.82 14.66
C LYS A 225 -0.84 20.20 16.07
N HIS A 226 -0.86 18.88 16.19
CA HIS A 226 -0.71 18.19 17.48
C HIS A 226 0.75 17.90 17.81
N TYR A 227 1.69 18.05 16.87
CA TYR A 227 3.09 17.74 17.10
C TYR A 227 3.81 18.90 17.79
N THR A 228 4.64 18.59 18.78
CA THR A 228 5.61 19.51 19.38
C THR A 228 7.03 19.21 18.86
N PRO A 229 8.04 20.06 19.14
CA PRO A 229 9.43 19.77 18.82
C PRO A 229 9.90 18.39 19.33
N GLU A 230 9.44 17.98 20.52
CA GLU A 230 9.72 16.66 21.13
C GLU A 230 9.08 15.54 20.32
N THR A 231 7.82 15.69 19.90
CA THR A 231 7.13 14.72 19.03
C THR A 231 7.84 14.58 17.70
N TYR A 232 8.30 15.69 17.10
CA TYR A 232 9.09 15.65 15.87
C TYR A 232 10.44 14.96 16.05
N ARG A 233 11.07 15.07 17.23
CA ARG A 233 12.30 14.33 17.55
C ARG A 233 12.02 12.83 17.60
N LEU A 234 10.92 12.40 18.21
CA LEU A 234 10.50 10.99 18.22
C LEU A 234 10.22 10.49 16.81
N ARG A 235 9.50 11.26 15.98
CA ARG A 235 9.27 10.93 14.56
C ARG A 235 10.55 10.72 13.77
N ARG A 236 11.57 11.56 13.96
CA ARG A 236 12.86 11.40 13.27
C ARG A 236 13.65 10.19 13.74
N LYS A 237 13.58 9.87 15.03
CA LYS A 237 14.29 8.74 15.62
C LYS A 237 13.59 7.40 15.36
N GLY A 238 12.27 7.41 15.22
CA GLY A 238 11.44 6.21 15.42
C GLY A 238 11.28 5.89 16.90
N VAL A 239 10.33 5.02 17.22
CA VAL A 239 10.07 4.51 18.56
C VAL A 239 10.11 2.99 18.49
N ASN A 240 11.09 2.34 19.11
CA ASN A 240 11.24 0.87 19.06
C ASN A 240 11.25 0.33 17.61
N ASN A 241 11.98 1.00 16.70
CA ASN A 241 12.01 0.71 15.25
C ASN A 241 10.66 0.93 14.51
N ILE A 242 9.68 1.55 15.16
CA ILE A 242 8.39 1.90 14.58
C ILE A 242 8.44 3.35 14.09
N SER A 243 8.06 3.55 12.82
CA SER A 243 7.86 4.88 12.28
C SER A 243 6.54 5.47 12.78
N ILE A 244 6.54 6.75 13.13
CA ILE A 244 5.33 7.48 13.49
C ILE A 244 5.12 8.64 12.52
N LYS A 245 3.89 8.81 12.04
CA LYS A 245 3.47 9.92 11.16
C LYS A 245 2.11 10.45 11.60
N HIS A 246 1.81 11.69 11.21
CA HIS A 246 0.47 12.25 11.33
C HIS A 246 -0.26 12.23 9.99
N TYR A 247 -1.58 12.40 9.99
CA TYR A 247 -2.40 12.36 8.78
C TYR A 247 -2.02 13.43 7.75
N ASP A 248 -1.51 14.60 8.16
CA ASP A 248 -1.01 15.56 7.16
C ASP A 248 0.21 15.02 6.39
N ASN A 249 1.03 14.11 6.95
CA ASN A 249 2.08 13.46 6.16
C ASN A 249 1.49 12.54 5.09
N LEU A 250 0.40 11.83 5.41
CA LEU A 250 -0.34 11.01 4.46
C LEU A 250 -1.00 11.86 3.38
N ILE A 251 -1.53 13.03 3.73
CA ILE A 251 -2.02 14.01 2.76
C ILE A 251 -0.88 14.47 1.85
N ASP A 252 0.25 14.91 2.41
CA ASP A 252 1.39 15.40 1.64
C ASP A 252 1.93 14.31 0.69
N SER A 253 2.04 13.06 1.14
CA SER A 253 2.46 11.93 0.30
C SER A 253 1.45 11.62 -0.80
N THR A 254 0.16 11.63 -0.47
CA THR A 254 -0.91 11.38 -1.45
C THR A 254 -0.91 12.45 -2.53
N GLU A 255 -0.76 13.72 -2.17
CA GLU A 255 -0.69 14.81 -3.14
C GLU A 255 0.53 14.67 -4.06
N LYS A 256 1.70 14.36 -3.50
CA LYS A 256 2.91 14.09 -4.29
C LYS A 256 2.69 12.91 -5.24
N TYR A 257 2.17 11.80 -4.74
CA TYR A 257 1.92 10.57 -5.49
C TYR A 257 0.97 10.81 -6.68
N ILE A 258 -0.14 11.50 -6.43
CA ILE A 258 -1.08 11.92 -7.47
C ILE A 258 -0.37 12.78 -8.52
N ASN A 259 0.35 13.83 -8.09
CA ASN A 259 1.01 14.77 -9.00
C ASN A 259 2.13 14.13 -9.83
N GLU A 260 2.94 13.25 -9.26
CA GLU A 260 4.03 12.56 -9.97
C GLU A 260 3.50 11.69 -11.08
N ALA A 261 2.48 10.89 -10.80
CA ALA A 261 1.97 10.01 -11.82
C ALA A 261 1.00 10.73 -12.81
N PHE A 262 0.50 11.94 -12.49
CA PHE A 262 -0.06 12.87 -13.49
C PHE A 262 1.01 13.37 -14.47
N LYS A 263 2.22 13.71 -13.99
CA LYS A 263 3.31 14.10 -14.89
C LYS A 263 3.75 12.97 -15.80
N ASN A 264 3.76 11.73 -15.28
CA ASN A 264 4.11 10.55 -16.07
C ASN A 264 3.05 10.23 -17.14
N SER A 265 1.76 10.40 -16.84
CA SER A 265 0.69 10.17 -17.81
C SER A 265 0.71 11.17 -18.97
N ILE A 266 1.00 12.45 -18.71
CA ILE A 266 1.14 13.48 -19.75
C ILE A 266 2.33 13.19 -20.67
N LYS A 267 3.48 12.77 -20.11
CA LYS A 267 4.66 12.40 -20.91
C LYS A 267 4.37 11.22 -21.84
N SER A 268 3.65 10.20 -21.38
CA SER A 268 3.26 9.04 -22.20
C SER A 268 2.24 9.36 -23.31
N SER A 269 1.56 10.52 -23.25
CA SER A 269 0.59 10.93 -24.28
C SER A 269 1.18 11.85 -25.36
N ILE A 270 2.46 12.24 -25.22
CA ILE A 270 3.17 13.15 -26.14
C ILE A 270 4.30 12.43 -26.89
N SER A 271 4.70 11.24 -26.42
CA SER A 271 5.59 10.30 -27.12
C SER A 271 4.79 9.37 -28.04
#